data_AF-A0A9X3PB13-F1
#
_entry.id   AF-A0A9X3PB13-F1
#
_cell.length_a   1.000
_cell.length_b   1.000
_cell.length_c   1.000
_cell.angle_alpha   90.00
_cell.angle_beta   90.00
_cell.angle_gamma   90.00
#
_symmetry.space_group_name_H-M   'P 1'
#
loop_
_entity.id
_entity.type
_entity.pdbx_description
1 polymer ?
#
loop_
_entity_poly.entity_id
_entity_poly.type
_entity_poly.pdbx_seq_one_letter_code
_entity_poly.pdbx_strand_id
1 'polypeptide(L)'
;MAISFNTTGLQQQDATTWTDPRTGDVAKLIVTRGTPFPGEWLYDQSAMQRGFAGMSAERGCLIEVELVSLGGVTAVRQLIKLPIPNAPSGQLFMSMFTLAKAPQYAQLMYIAKEAGMTGMREATLMAQLGFDDWTMPHPFDPQLQSRLPFHRGDDPAFDAQFPDHPLTRTRAWTWNVGRYAVVDPGFAAIPDNWNS
;
A
#
# COMPACT_ATOMS: atom_id res chain seq x y z
N MET A 1 -15.40 12.74 8.14
CA MET A 1 -14.55 11.57 7.80
C MET A 1 -13.16 12.10 7.48
N ALA A 2 -12.07 11.60 8.07
CA ALA A 2 -10.75 12.24 7.93
C ALA A 2 -10.27 12.36 6.47
N ILE A 3 -10.57 11.36 5.64
CA ILE A 3 -10.24 11.33 4.21
C ILE A 3 -11.49 10.90 3.45
N SER A 4 -11.90 11.68 2.46
CA SER A 4 -12.95 11.33 1.51
C SER A 4 -12.32 10.98 0.17
N PHE A 5 -12.84 9.95 -0.50
CA PHE A 5 -12.32 9.47 -1.78
C PHE A 5 -13.49 9.03 -2.68
N ASN A 6 -13.19 8.78 -3.96
CA ASN A 6 -14.21 8.28 -4.89
C ASN A 6 -14.60 6.84 -4.54
N THR A 7 -15.85 6.65 -4.10
CA THR A 7 -16.41 5.34 -3.76
C THR A 7 -17.26 4.74 -4.88
N THR A 8 -17.26 5.34 -6.08
CA THR A 8 -18.03 4.84 -7.24
C THR A 8 -17.68 3.39 -7.54
N GLY A 9 -18.71 2.54 -7.63
CA GLY A 9 -18.56 1.10 -7.86
C GLY A 9 -18.24 0.29 -6.60
N LEU A 10 -18.01 0.92 -5.45
CA LEU A 10 -17.84 0.24 -4.16
C LEU A 10 -19.17 0.19 -3.39
N GLN A 11 -19.42 -0.91 -2.70
CA GLN A 11 -20.51 -1.07 -1.77
C GLN A 11 -20.05 -0.75 -0.36
N GLN A 12 -20.67 0.25 0.27
CA GLN A 12 -20.43 0.58 1.67
C GLN A 12 -20.93 -0.54 2.59
N GLN A 13 -20.07 -1.04 3.46
CA GLN A 13 -20.38 -2.10 4.44
C GLN A 13 -20.70 -1.51 5.81
N ASP A 14 -19.95 -0.48 6.20
CA ASP A 14 -20.14 0.28 7.43
C ASP A 14 -19.67 1.74 7.23
N ALA A 15 -19.57 2.52 8.31
CA ALA A 15 -19.19 3.92 8.26
C ALA A 15 -17.79 4.18 7.67
N THR A 16 -16.88 3.20 7.68
CA THR A 16 -15.49 3.37 7.27
C THR A 16 -14.94 2.25 6.39
N THR A 17 -15.79 1.33 5.94
CA THR A 17 -15.40 0.18 5.11
C THR A 17 -16.28 0.09 3.86
N TRP A 18 -15.63 -0.08 2.71
CA TRP A 18 -16.26 -0.30 1.41
C TRP A 18 -15.65 -1.53 0.73
N THR A 19 -16.45 -2.25 -0.05
CA THR A 19 -16.03 -3.45 -0.79
C THR A 19 -16.37 -3.30 -2.26
N ASP A 20 -15.46 -3.63 -3.18
CA ASP A 20 -15.81 -3.81 -4.58
C ASP A 20 -16.56 -5.16 -4.73
N PRO A 21 -17.85 -5.17 -5.12
CA PRO A 21 -18.63 -6.40 -5.18
C PRO A 21 -18.16 -7.36 -6.30
N ARG A 22 -17.37 -6.88 -7.27
CA ARG A 22 -16.88 -7.71 -8.40
C ARG A 22 -15.63 -8.50 -8.01
N THR A 23 -14.74 -7.89 -7.24
CA THR A 23 -13.41 -8.46 -6.92
C THR A 23 -13.30 -8.89 -5.45
N GLY A 24 -14.14 -8.34 -4.58
CA GLY A 24 -14.04 -8.49 -3.13
C GLY A 24 -12.93 -7.64 -2.49
N ASP A 25 -12.36 -6.69 -3.23
CA ASP A 25 -11.33 -5.78 -2.70
C ASP A 25 -11.95 -4.84 -1.67
N VAL A 26 -11.18 -4.49 -0.64
CA VAL A 26 -11.67 -3.73 0.52
C VAL A 26 -10.94 -2.40 0.62
N ALA A 27 -11.68 -1.30 0.61
CA ALA A 27 -11.20 0.01 1.04
C ALA A 27 -11.62 0.26 2.50
N LYS A 28 -10.70 0.71 3.34
CA LYS A 28 -10.97 0.97 4.76
C LYS A 28 -10.29 2.22 5.26
N LEU A 29 -11.03 3.07 5.96
CA LEU A 29 -10.51 4.22 6.68
C LEU A 29 -10.45 3.93 8.18
N ILE A 30 -9.32 4.24 8.81
CA ILE A 30 -9.13 4.14 10.26
C ILE A 30 -8.51 5.43 10.77
N VAL A 31 -8.96 5.90 11.94
CA VAL A 31 -8.30 6.95 12.71
C VAL A 31 -7.87 6.37 14.05
N THR A 32 -6.58 6.48 14.36
CA THR A 32 -5.96 5.86 15.54
C THR A 32 -5.20 6.90 16.34
N ARG A 33 -5.29 6.84 17.67
CA ARG A 33 -4.45 7.67 18.56
C ARG A 33 -3.01 7.14 18.59
N GLY A 34 -2.04 8.04 18.62
CA GLY A 34 -0.62 7.74 18.67
C GLY A 34 0.14 8.24 17.44
N THR A 35 1.33 7.69 17.26
CA THR A 35 2.28 8.08 16.21
C THR A 35 2.55 6.85 15.33
N PRO A 36 2.24 6.89 14.02
CA PRO A 36 2.29 5.70 13.17
C PRO A 36 3.73 5.27 12.81
N PHE A 37 4.67 6.20 12.85
CA PHE A 37 6.09 6.02 12.58
C PHE A 37 6.87 7.22 13.16
N PRO A 38 8.19 7.13 13.31
CA PRO A 38 9.03 8.24 13.77
C PRO A 38 8.87 9.50 12.90
N GLY A 39 8.90 10.66 13.55
CA GLY A 39 8.57 11.92 12.88
C GLY A 39 9.63 12.36 11.87
N GLU A 40 10.86 11.91 12.07
CA GLU A 40 12.01 12.22 11.24
C GLU A 40 11.98 11.61 9.84
N TRP A 41 11.12 10.61 9.63
CA TRP A 41 10.97 9.96 8.34
C TRP A 41 10.39 10.89 7.26
N LEU A 42 9.79 12.03 7.61
CA LEU A 42 9.33 12.99 6.62
C LEU A 42 10.45 13.80 5.95
N TYR A 43 11.57 14.00 6.63
CA TYR A 43 12.67 14.81 6.12
C TYR A 43 13.91 13.96 5.80
N ASP A 44 13.88 12.67 6.14
CA ASP A 44 14.84 11.67 5.67
C ASP A 44 14.11 10.53 4.93
N GLN A 45 13.98 10.71 3.61
CA GLN A 45 13.34 9.72 2.73
C GLN A 45 14.06 8.35 2.78
N SER A 46 15.38 8.33 2.97
CA SER A 46 16.14 7.08 3.02
C SER A 46 15.88 6.33 4.33
N ALA A 47 15.81 7.04 5.45
CA ALA A 47 15.41 6.46 6.74
C ALA A 47 13.97 5.95 6.70
N MET A 48 13.04 6.71 6.11
CA MET A 48 11.66 6.27 5.89
C MET A 48 11.60 4.96 5.10
N GLN A 49 12.27 4.92 3.94
CA GLN A 49 12.29 3.76 3.06
C GLN A 49 12.83 2.51 3.76
N ARG A 50 13.97 2.63 4.46
CA ARG A 50 14.53 1.53 5.27
C ARG A 50 13.61 1.12 6.41
N GLY A 51 13.04 2.10 7.11
CA GLY A 51 12.15 1.87 8.24
C GLY A 51 10.90 1.08 7.87
N PHE A 52 10.21 1.48 6.80
CA PHE A 52 9.03 0.76 6.31
C PHE A 52 9.37 -0.62 5.73
N ALA A 53 10.54 -0.75 5.11
CA ALA A 53 11.03 -2.05 4.64
C ALA A 53 11.18 -3.02 5.83
N GLY A 54 11.87 -2.58 6.89
CA GLY A 54 12.04 -3.34 8.12
C GLY A 54 10.71 -3.67 8.81
N MET A 55 9.80 -2.70 8.95
CA MET A 55 8.47 -2.91 9.55
C MET A 55 7.61 -3.96 8.80
N SER A 56 7.81 -4.08 7.49
CA SER A 56 7.03 -5.00 6.64
C SER A 56 7.66 -6.39 6.54
N ALA A 57 8.97 -6.50 6.80
CA ALA A 57 9.78 -7.67 6.48
C ALA A 57 9.25 -8.97 7.10
N GLU A 58 8.87 -8.97 8.38
CA GLU A 58 8.39 -10.20 9.05
C GLU A 58 7.04 -10.70 8.50
N ARG A 59 6.27 -9.81 7.88
CA ARG A 59 4.89 -10.10 7.43
C ARG A 59 4.78 -10.31 5.93
N GLY A 60 5.65 -9.69 5.14
CA GLY A 60 5.66 -9.81 3.68
C GLY A 60 6.82 -9.06 3.06
N CYS A 61 6.54 -8.13 2.16
CA CYS A 61 7.56 -7.33 1.46
C CYS A 61 7.01 -5.93 1.13
N LEU A 62 7.83 -4.90 1.32
CA LEU A 62 7.52 -3.55 0.87
C LEU A 62 7.83 -3.44 -0.63
N ILE A 63 6.88 -2.97 -1.42
CA ILE A 63 7.07 -2.74 -2.86
C ILE A 63 7.34 -1.27 -3.13
N GLU A 64 6.54 -0.38 -2.55
CA GLU A 64 6.62 1.06 -2.78
C GLU A 64 6.44 1.82 -1.48
N VAL A 65 7.20 2.89 -1.29
CA VAL A 65 6.93 3.90 -0.27
C VAL A 65 7.44 5.26 -0.71
N GLU A 66 6.60 6.28 -0.52
CA GLU A 66 6.94 7.67 -0.86
C GLU A 66 6.09 8.66 -0.06
N LEU A 67 6.55 9.91 -0.04
CA LEU A 67 5.75 11.05 0.42
C LEU A 67 4.92 11.59 -0.73
N VAL A 68 3.64 11.81 -0.49
CA VAL A 68 2.70 12.37 -1.46
C VAL A 68 1.90 13.51 -0.84
N SER A 69 1.35 14.38 -1.68
CA SER A 69 0.31 15.32 -1.25
C SER A 69 -1.05 14.69 -1.48
N LEU A 70 -1.82 14.49 -0.41
CA LEU A 70 -3.18 13.98 -0.46
C LEU A 70 -4.13 15.10 0.00
N GLY A 71 -4.95 15.63 -0.91
CA GLY A 71 -5.86 16.73 -0.60
C GLY A 71 -5.16 17.96 0.02
N GLY A 72 -3.90 18.22 -0.37
CA GLY A 72 -3.08 19.31 0.17
C GLY A 72 -2.32 19.01 1.46
N VAL A 73 -2.47 17.81 2.04
CA VAL A 73 -1.77 17.37 3.26
C VAL A 73 -0.71 16.35 2.91
N THR A 74 0.48 16.44 3.53
CA THR A 74 1.53 15.43 3.37
C THR A 74 1.07 14.09 3.92
N ALA A 75 1.20 13.05 3.10
CA ALA A 75 0.88 11.67 3.45
C ALA A 75 2.06 10.76 3.12
N VAL A 76 2.23 9.70 3.91
CA VAL A 76 3.05 8.56 3.47
C VAL A 76 2.16 7.61 2.69
N ARG A 77 2.52 7.35 1.43
CA ARG A 77 1.91 6.30 0.61
C ARG A 77 2.81 5.09 0.63
N GLN A 78 2.27 3.93 0.96
CA GLN A 78 2.99 2.66 0.88
C GLN A 78 2.17 1.59 0.17
N LEU A 79 2.85 0.64 -0.46
CA LEU A 79 2.29 -0.57 -1.05
C LEU A 79 3.11 -1.77 -0.60
N ILE A 80 2.47 -2.71 0.06
CA ILE A 80 3.09 -3.95 0.55
C ILE A 80 2.41 -5.16 -0.09
N LYS A 81 3.17 -6.24 -0.30
CA LYS A 81 2.62 -7.57 -0.57
C LYS A 81 2.76 -8.46 0.66
N LEU A 82 1.76 -9.29 0.90
CA LEU A 82 1.63 -10.16 2.05
C LEU A 82 1.12 -11.53 1.60
N PRO A 83 1.43 -12.63 2.30
CA PRO A 83 0.74 -13.90 2.08
C PRO A 83 -0.74 -13.75 2.45
N ILE A 84 -1.62 -14.48 1.77
CA ILE A 84 -3.03 -14.55 2.17
C ILE A 84 -3.13 -15.30 3.51
N PRO A 85 -3.72 -14.69 4.58
CA PRO A 85 -3.86 -15.36 5.86
C PRO A 85 -4.64 -16.66 5.76
N ASN A 86 -4.14 -17.72 6.41
CA ASN A 86 -4.76 -19.04 6.45
C ASN A 86 -4.95 -19.73 5.09
N ALA A 87 -4.24 -19.28 4.04
CA ALA A 87 -4.21 -19.94 2.74
C ALA A 87 -2.85 -20.65 2.53
N PRO A 88 -2.81 -21.80 1.83
CA PRO A 88 -1.56 -22.50 1.54
C PRO A 88 -0.67 -21.76 0.54
N SER A 89 -1.25 -20.89 -0.29
CA SER A 89 -0.55 -20.09 -1.29
C SER A 89 -1.31 -18.80 -1.60
N GLY A 90 -0.69 -17.94 -2.40
CA GLY A 90 -1.26 -16.70 -2.90
C GLY A 90 -0.87 -15.47 -2.08
N GLN A 91 -1.03 -14.33 -2.72
CA GLN A 91 -0.63 -13.03 -2.22
C GLN A 91 -1.82 -12.09 -2.13
N LEU A 92 -1.75 -11.17 -1.18
CA LEU A 92 -2.56 -9.97 -1.15
C LEU A 92 -1.65 -8.75 -1.18
N PHE A 93 -2.18 -7.67 -1.74
CA PHE A 93 -1.50 -6.40 -1.91
C PHE A 93 -2.29 -5.35 -1.18
N MET A 94 -1.61 -4.60 -0.33
CA MET A 94 -2.21 -3.57 0.49
C MET A 94 -1.52 -2.24 0.25
N SER A 95 -2.28 -1.25 -0.22
CA SER A 95 -1.83 0.14 -0.23
C SER A 95 -2.41 0.91 0.93
N MET A 96 -1.64 1.85 1.47
CA MET A 96 -2.07 2.71 2.58
C MET A 96 -1.60 4.15 2.31
N PHE A 97 -2.50 5.12 2.52
CA PHE A 97 -2.15 6.52 2.72
C PHE A 97 -2.25 6.83 4.20
N THR A 98 -1.15 7.29 4.81
CA THR A 98 -1.10 7.66 6.23
C THR A 98 -0.91 9.16 6.37
N LEU A 99 -1.91 9.83 6.95
CA LEU A 99 -1.81 11.21 7.41
C LEU A 99 -1.45 11.19 8.89
N ALA A 100 -0.20 11.52 9.21
CA ALA A 100 0.25 11.53 10.59
C ALA A 100 0.08 12.93 11.17
N LYS A 101 -0.82 13.04 12.14
CA LYS A 101 -1.10 14.23 12.93
C LYS A 101 -0.86 13.90 14.41
N ALA A 102 -0.73 14.91 15.27
CA ALA A 102 -0.63 14.70 16.72
C ALA A 102 -1.93 15.11 17.41
N PRO A 103 -2.54 14.26 18.27
CA PRO A 103 -2.06 12.98 18.80
C PRO A 103 -2.64 11.76 18.07
N GLN A 104 -2.98 11.86 16.79
CA GLN A 104 -3.69 10.81 16.06
C GLN A 104 -3.35 10.80 14.57
N TYR A 105 -3.41 9.64 13.94
CA TYR A 105 -3.20 9.51 12.51
C TYR A 105 -4.41 8.89 11.82
N ALA A 106 -4.58 9.20 10.54
CA ALA A 106 -5.59 8.58 9.68
C ALA A 106 -4.91 7.69 8.64
N GLN A 107 -5.48 6.51 8.39
CA GLN A 107 -5.05 5.59 7.34
C GLN A 107 -6.21 5.24 6.42
N LEU A 108 -6.08 5.58 5.14
CA LEU A 108 -6.95 5.05 4.10
C LEU A 108 -6.23 3.91 3.40
N MET A 109 -6.79 2.72 3.49
CA MET A 109 -6.19 1.48 3.03
C MET A 109 -7.02 0.87 1.91
N TYR A 110 -6.36 0.15 1.01
CA TYR A 110 -7.00 -0.70 0.02
C TYR A 110 -6.30 -2.06 0.01
N ILE A 111 -7.09 -3.12 0.07
CA ILE A 111 -6.63 -4.50 0.15
C ILE A 111 -7.22 -5.25 -1.03
N ALA A 112 -6.35 -5.73 -1.91
CA ALA A 112 -6.71 -6.61 -3.02
C ALA A 112 -5.99 -7.95 -2.86
N LYS A 113 -6.71 -9.06 -3.03
CA LYS A 113 -6.13 -10.40 -2.93
C LYS A 113 -6.22 -11.14 -4.24
N GLU A 114 -5.28 -12.06 -4.46
CA GLU A 114 -5.45 -13.04 -5.52
C GLU A 114 -6.68 -13.90 -5.24
N ALA A 115 -7.41 -14.24 -6.30
CA ALA A 115 -8.61 -15.06 -6.26
C ALA A 115 -8.53 -16.11 -7.37
N GLY A 116 -9.08 -17.30 -7.11
CA GLY A 116 -8.97 -18.43 -8.05
C GLY A 116 -7.55 -18.99 -8.10
N MET A 117 -6.99 -19.14 -9.30
CA MET A 117 -5.61 -19.62 -9.49
C MET A 117 -4.63 -18.51 -9.11
N THR A 118 -3.79 -18.76 -8.10
CA THR A 118 -2.81 -17.81 -7.58
C THR A 118 -1.46 -17.95 -8.27
N GLY A 119 -0.65 -16.88 -8.30
CA GLY A 119 0.69 -16.87 -8.89
C GLY A 119 0.72 -16.90 -10.43
N MET A 120 -0.42 -16.69 -11.09
CA MET A 120 -0.50 -16.71 -12.57
C MET A 120 0.35 -15.60 -13.20
N ARG A 121 0.36 -14.41 -12.58
CA ARG A 121 1.17 -13.28 -13.05
C ARG A 121 2.66 -13.61 -12.93
N GLU A 122 3.07 -14.09 -11.77
CA GLU A 122 4.47 -14.42 -11.48
C GLU A 122 4.94 -15.57 -12.38
N ALA A 123 4.14 -16.63 -12.56
CA ALA A 123 4.48 -17.73 -13.46
C ALA A 123 4.61 -17.28 -14.92
N THR A 124 3.71 -16.41 -15.39
CA THR A 124 3.76 -15.87 -16.75
C THR A 124 5.01 -15.01 -16.96
N LEU A 125 5.31 -14.13 -16.01
CA LEU A 125 6.49 -13.27 -16.08
C LEU A 125 7.79 -14.07 -15.95
N MET A 126 7.85 -15.09 -15.10
CA MET A 126 9.01 -16.00 -15.03
C MET A 126 9.24 -16.71 -16.36
N ALA A 127 8.17 -17.19 -17.02
CA ALA A 127 8.28 -17.84 -18.33
C ALA A 127 8.77 -16.88 -19.43
N GLN A 128 8.43 -15.59 -19.34
CA GLN A 128 8.85 -14.56 -20.30
C GLN A 128 10.27 -14.05 -20.04
N LEU A 129 10.63 -13.84 -18.77
CA LEU A 129 11.84 -13.11 -18.36
C LEU A 129 13.00 -14.04 -17.95
N GLY A 130 12.72 -15.33 -17.76
CA GLY A 130 13.64 -16.29 -17.17
C GLY A 130 13.59 -16.29 -15.64
N PHE A 131 14.17 -17.34 -15.05
CA PHE A 131 14.33 -17.47 -13.60
C PHE A 131 15.55 -16.69 -13.07
N ASP A 132 16.52 -16.41 -13.94
CA ASP A 132 17.71 -15.65 -13.60
C ASP A 132 17.31 -14.24 -13.14
N ASP A 133 17.86 -13.85 -11.99
CA ASP A 133 17.59 -12.57 -11.31
C ASP A 133 16.10 -12.32 -10.99
N TRP A 134 15.24 -13.36 -10.95
CA TRP A 134 13.83 -13.18 -10.59
C TRP A 134 13.67 -12.53 -9.22
N THR A 135 14.30 -13.13 -8.21
CA THR A 135 14.40 -12.55 -6.86
C THR A 135 15.55 -11.56 -6.84
N MET A 136 15.30 -10.36 -6.33
CA MET A 136 16.26 -9.27 -6.32
C MET A 136 16.55 -8.83 -4.88
N PRO A 137 17.71 -8.20 -4.60
CA PRO A 137 17.91 -7.46 -3.35
C PRO A 137 16.79 -6.44 -3.15
N HIS A 138 16.36 -6.26 -1.90
CA HIS A 138 15.29 -5.32 -1.60
C HIS A 138 15.76 -3.88 -1.90
N PRO A 139 14.97 -3.06 -2.62
CA PRO A 139 15.45 -1.80 -3.19
C PRO A 139 15.77 -0.74 -2.12
N PHE A 140 15.15 -0.84 -0.95
CA PHE A 140 15.33 0.10 0.15
C PHE A 140 16.34 -0.38 1.21
N ASP A 141 16.68 -1.67 1.20
CA ASP A 141 17.68 -2.27 2.10
C ASP A 141 18.18 -3.58 1.49
N PRO A 142 19.28 -3.57 0.72
CA PRO A 142 19.76 -4.76 0.00
C PRO A 142 20.13 -5.95 0.89
N GLN A 143 20.35 -5.75 2.19
CA GLN A 143 20.67 -6.81 3.14
C GLN A 143 19.44 -7.40 3.82
N LEU A 144 18.28 -6.75 3.66
CA LEU A 144 17.03 -7.16 4.30
C LEU A 144 16.49 -8.46 3.69
N GLN A 145 16.20 -9.41 4.57
CA GLN A 145 15.45 -10.61 4.22
C GLN A 145 14.00 -10.45 4.67
N SER A 146 13.09 -10.38 3.71
CA SER A 146 11.66 -10.23 3.95
C SER A 146 10.92 -11.55 3.72
N ARG A 147 9.79 -11.75 4.40
CA ARG A 147 9.00 -12.99 4.38
C ARG A 147 8.56 -13.37 2.97
N LEU A 148 8.24 -12.38 2.15
CA LEU A 148 8.12 -12.55 0.70
C LEU A 148 9.31 -11.86 0.04
N PRO A 149 9.88 -12.43 -1.04
CA PRO A 149 11.00 -11.79 -1.75
C PRO A 149 10.52 -10.57 -2.54
N PHE A 150 11.34 -9.52 -2.63
CA PHE A 150 11.20 -8.53 -3.70
C PHE A 150 11.63 -9.19 -5.01
N HIS A 151 10.87 -9.01 -6.08
CA HIS A 151 11.16 -9.70 -7.34
C HIS A 151 10.81 -8.85 -8.56
N ARG A 152 11.39 -9.18 -9.72
CA ARG A 152 11.18 -8.47 -11.00
C ARG A 152 9.71 -8.28 -11.35
N GLY A 153 8.87 -9.26 -11.02
CA GLY A 153 7.43 -9.15 -11.22
C GLY A 153 6.79 -7.97 -10.47
N ASP A 154 7.40 -7.38 -9.46
CA ASP A 154 6.83 -6.24 -8.76
C ASP A 154 6.85 -4.95 -9.60
N ASP A 155 7.59 -4.89 -10.71
CA ASP A 155 7.72 -3.68 -11.54
C ASP A 155 6.37 -3.24 -12.15
N PRO A 156 5.98 -1.95 -12.03
CA PRO A 156 4.76 -1.40 -12.63
C PRO A 156 4.72 -1.48 -14.16
N ALA A 157 5.86 -1.65 -14.85
CA ALA A 157 5.90 -1.82 -16.31
C ALA A 157 5.07 -3.04 -16.79
N PHE A 158 4.82 -4.02 -15.91
CA PHE A 158 4.02 -5.19 -16.23
C PHE A 158 2.52 -5.00 -15.99
N ASP A 159 2.09 -3.92 -15.32
CA ASP A 159 0.69 -3.75 -14.91
C ASP A 159 -0.28 -3.76 -16.10
N ALA A 160 0.09 -3.14 -17.22
CA ALA A 160 -0.76 -3.12 -18.41
C ALA A 160 -1.05 -4.52 -19.00
N GLN A 161 -0.19 -5.51 -18.73
CA GLN A 161 -0.38 -6.90 -19.18
C GLN A 161 -1.35 -7.67 -18.27
N PHE A 162 -1.53 -7.22 -17.02
CA PHE A 162 -2.33 -7.90 -16.00
C PHE A 162 -3.32 -6.94 -15.33
N PRO A 163 -4.27 -6.35 -16.10
CA PRO A 163 -5.16 -5.31 -15.59
C PRO A 163 -6.02 -5.77 -14.40
N ASP A 164 -6.37 -7.06 -14.38
CA ASP A 164 -7.15 -7.68 -13.32
C ASP A 164 -6.28 -8.24 -12.19
N HIS A 165 -4.96 -8.06 -12.19
CA HIS A 165 -4.12 -8.55 -11.10
C HIS A 165 -4.22 -7.64 -9.87
N PRO A 166 -4.27 -8.19 -8.64
CA PRO A 166 -4.41 -7.41 -7.41
C PRO A 166 -3.38 -6.29 -7.22
N LEU A 167 -2.10 -6.52 -7.57
CA LEU A 167 -1.07 -5.45 -7.53
C LEU A 167 -1.44 -4.27 -8.43
N THR A 168 -1.86 -4.57 -9.66
CA THR A 168 -2.25 -3.59 -10.67
C THR A 168 -3.50 -2.82 -10.23
N ARG A 169 -4.52 -3.52 -9.70
CA ARG A 169 -5.72 -2.89 -9.15
C ARG A 169 -5.40 -1.98 -7.97
N THR A 170 -4.53 -2.41 -7.06
CA THR A 170 -4.08 -1.62 -5.90
C THR A 170 -3.35 -0.34 -6.35
N ARG A 171 -2.48 -0.41 -7.36
CA ARG A 171 -1.83 0.77 -7.95
C ARG A 171 -2.82 1.71 -8.64
N ALA A 172 -3.76 1.17 -9.41
CA ALA A 172 -4.79 1.95 -10.08
C ALA A 172 -5.69 2.69 -9.07
N TRP A 173 -6.10 2.02 -7.99
CA TRP A 173 -6.85 2.63 -6.89
C TRP A 173 -6.02 3.73 -6.22
N THR A 174 -4.75 3.46 -5.94
CA THR A 174 -3.83 4.42 -5.32
C THR A 174 -3.68 5.68 -6.17
N TRP A 175 -3.54 5.54 -7.49
CA TRP A 175 -3.48 6.68 -8.40
C TRP A 175 -4.77 7.50 -8.37
N ASN A 176 -5.93 6.84 -8.35
CA ASN A 176 -7.23 7.52 -8.26
C ASN A 176 -7.35 8.31 -6.95
N VAL A 177 -7.03 7.69 -5.82
CA VAL A 177 -7.06 8.32 -4.50
C VAL A 177 -6.09 9.48 -4.41
N GLY A 178 -4.83 9.30 -4.83
CA GLY A 178 -3.82 10.37 -4.81
C GLY A 178 -4.25 11.60 -5.60
N ARG A 179 -5.04 11.43 -6.66
CA ARG A 179 -5.51 12.52 -7.52
C ARG A 179 -6.77 13.22 -7.03
N TYR A 180 -7.69 12.48 -6.40
CA TYR A 180 -9.05 12.98 -6.18
C TYR A 180 -9.52 12.94 -4.73
N ALA A 181 -8.74 12.36 -3.81
CA ALA A 181 -9.13 12.37 -2.41
C ALA A 181 -9.05 13.78 -1.81
N VAL A 182 -9.96 14.03 -0.87
CA VAL A 182 -10.04 15.27 -0.11
C VAL A 182 -9.81 14.94 1.35
N VAL A 183 -8.94 15.72 2.00
CA VAL A 183 -8.75 15.63 3.46
C VAL A 183 -9.72 16.60 4.13
N ASP A 184 -10.38 16.13 5.18
CA ASP A 184 -11.27 16.96 5.97
C ASP A 184 -10.52 18.17 6.54
N PRO A 185 -11.01 19.42 6.38
CA PRO A 185 -10.30 20.61 6.85
C PRO A 185 -10.01 20.61 8.36
N GLY A 186 -10.90 20.04 9.17
CA GLY A 186 -10.70 19.90 10.61
C GLY A 186 -9.57 18.94 10.94
N PHE A 187 -9.47 17.82 10.20
CA PHE A 187 -8.34 16.90 10.33
C PHE A 187 -7.03 17.50 9.79
N ALA A 188 -7.08 18.22 8.67
CA ALA A 188 -5.94 18.89 8.06
C ALA A 188 -5.34 19.97 8.98
N ALA A 189 -6.17 20.65 9.78
CA ALA A 189 -5.76 21.69 10.72
C ALA A 189 -5.10 21.15 12.00
N ILE A 190 -5.16 19.83 12.26
CA ILE A 190 -4.45 19.23 13.40
C ILE A 190 -2.95 19.42 13.18
N PRO A 191 -2.18 19.78 14.24
CA PRO A 191 -0.73 19.84 14.15
C PRO A 191 -0.18 18.54 13.63
N ASP A 192 0.78 18.65 12.75
CA ASP A 192 1.51 17.48 12.32
C ASP A 192 2.31 16.88 13.48
N ASN A 193 2.49 15.54 13.47
CA ASN A 193 3.29 14.84 14.49
C ASN A 193 4.82 14.97 14.27
N TRP A 194 5.25 15.95 13.48
CA TRP A 194 6.65 16.16 13.08
C TRP A 194 7.33 17.36 13.79
N ASN A 195 6.54 18.24 14.43
CA ASN A 195 7.04 19.50 15.01
C ASN A 195 7.36 19.40 16.52
N SER A 196 7.50 18.19 17.05
CA SER A 196 7.84 17.93 18.47
C SER A 196 9.31 17.63 18.66
#